data_AF-A0A2D6DLA3-F1
#
_entry.id   AF-A0A2D6DLA3-F1
#
_cell.length_a   1.000
_cell.length_b   1.000
_cell.length_c   1.000
_cell.angle_alpha   90.00
_cell.angle_beta   90.00
_cell.angle_gamma   90.00
#
_symmetry.space_group_name_H-M   'P 1'
#
loop_
_entity.id
_entity.type
_entity.pdbx_description
1 polymer ?
#
loop_
_entity_poly.entity_id
_entity_poly.type
_entity_poly.pdbx_seq_one_letter_code
_entity_poly.pdbx_strand_id
1 'polypeptide(L)'
;MQLNLKTNFIYIGAILLVIGLALLIINPISLMQDDQRQLRLLPNDKELVLLGKDVYAQQCAACHGANLEGQANWRQRDNKGYMPAPPHDANGHTWHHPDEYLFSVTKYGIEETLGREYPNNMPAYETHLTDKQIVAVLSYIKSTWSERIQNQHDQINIRANNQ
;
A
#
# COMPACT_ATOMS: atom_id res chain seq x y z
N MET A 1 25.90 34.42 57.47
CA MET A 1 24.90 33.73 56.63
C MET A 1 25.60 33.15 55.41
N GLN A 2 26.30 32.02 55.59
CA GLN A 2 27.00 31.31 54.51
C GLN A 2 26.03 30.22 54.02
N LEU A 3 25.17 30.55 53.06
CA LEU A 3 24.36 29.52 52.41
C LEU A 3 25.32 28.53 51.71
N ASN A 4 25.14 27.27 52.08
CA ASN A 4 26.10 26.20 51.92
C ASN A 4 26.20 25.79 50.44
N LEU A 5 27.14 26.41 49.72
CA LEU A 5 27.34 26.26 48.28
C LEU A 5 27.45 24.78 47.86
N LYS A 6 28.02 23.93 48.73
CA LYS A 6 28.14 22.48 48.54
C LYS A 6 26.79 21.78 48.44
N THR A 7 25.79 22.20 49.22
CA THR A 7 24.46 21.57 49.21
C THR A 7 23.71 21.89 47.92
N ASN A 8 23.88 23.11 47.37
CA ASN A 8 23.31 23.49 46.08
C ASN A 8 23.89 22.68 44.91
N PHE A 9 25.20 22.37 44.93
CA PHE A 9 25.80 21.52 43.90
C PHE A 9 25.28 20.07 43.94
N ILE A 10 24.99 19.55 45.13
CA ILE A 10 24.41 18.19 45.28
C ILE A 10 22.99 18.15 44.69
N TYR A 11 22.16 19.17 44.96
CA TYR A 11 20.80 19.22 44.40
C TYR A 11 20.81 19.44 42.89
N ILE A 12 21.69 20.29 42.36
CA ILE A 12 21.83 20.51 40.90
C ILE A 12 22.30 19.22 40.23
N GLY A 13 23.29 18.51 40.80
CA GLY A 13 23.76 17.23 40.30
C GLY A 13 22.68 16.15 40.32
N ALA A 14 21.88 16.07 41.39
CA ALA A 14 20.77 15.12 41.50
C ALA A 14 19.64 15.44 40.50
N ILE A 15 19.29 16.71 40.29
CA ILE A 15 18.28 17.14 39.31
C ILE A 15 18.73 16.82 37.89
N LEU A 16 19.99 17.12 37.55
CA LEU A 16 20.55 16.82 36.22
C LEU A 16 20.61 15.31 35.97
N LEU A 17 20.89 14.49 36.99
CA LEU A 17 20.91 13.04 36.90
C LEU A 17 19.49 12.47 36.70
N VAL A 18 18.48 13.01 37.38
CA VAL A 18 17.07 12.61 37.20
C VAL A 18 16.54 13.03 35.83
N ILE A 19 16.89 14.22 35.34
CA ILE A 19 16.51 14.67 33.99
C ILE A 19 17.22 13.83 32.92
N GLY A 20 18.51 13.53 33.09
CA GLY A 20 19.26 12.65 32.19
C GLY A 20 18.71 11.23 32.15
N LEU A 21 18.32 10.66 33.30
CA LEU A 21 17.64 9.37 33.38
C LEU A 21 16.24 9.39 32.77
N ALA A 22 15.48 10.49 32.94
CA ALA A 22 14.17 10.65 32.31
C ALA A 22 14.29 10.75 30.78
N LEU A 23 15.33 11.39 30.26
CA LEU A 23 15.62 11.46 28.82
C LEU A 23 16.06 10.10 28.23
N LEU A 24 16.62 9.19 29.04
CA LEU A 24 16.93 7.82 28.62
C LEU A 24 15.70 6.90 28.54
N ILE A 25 14.57 7.29 29.14
CA ILE A 25 13.29 6.55 29.07
C ILE A 25 12.48 6.95 27.82
N ILE A 26 12.76 8.10 27.21
CA ILE A 26 12.15 8.52 25.95
C ILE A 26 12.93 7.87 24.82
N ASN A 27 12.65 6.60 24.53
CA ASN A 27 13.27 5.87 23.44
C ASN A 27 12.77 6.49 22.11
N PRO A 28 13.59 7.26 21.35
CA PRO A 28 13.12 7.96 20.15
C PRO A 28 12.73 6.98 19.03
N ILE A 29 13.14 5.72 19.16
CA ILE A 29 12.80 4.60 18.27
C ILE A 29 11.28 4.36 18.22
N SER A 30 10.56 4.62 19.31
CA SER A 30 9.10 4.40 19.37
C SER A 30 8.28 5.46 18.62
N LEU A 31 8.89 6.59 18.23
CA LEU A 31 8.25 7.61 17.40
C LEU A 31 8.41 7.36 15.89
N MET A 32 9.23 6.36 15.50
CA MET A 32 9.43 5.94 14.12
C MET A 32 8.83 4.55 13.85
N GLN A 33 7.85 4.14 14.64
CA GLN A 33 7.15 2.86 14.48
C GLN A 33 5.78 3.09 13.84
N ASP A 34 5.75 3.70 12.64
CA ASP A 34 4.54 3.83 11.83
C ASP A 34 4.84 3.54 10.34
N ASP A 35 5.33 2.35 10.01
CA ASP A 35 5.26 1.87 8.63
C ASP A 35 5.25 0.35 8.47
N GLN A 36 4.58 -0.35 9.37
CA GLN A 36 4.07 -1.70 9.09
C GLN A 36 2.57 -1.69 9.38
N ARG A 37 1.87 -0.67 8.85
CA ARG A 37 0.42 -0.76 8.70
C ARG A 37 0.19 -1.92 7.73
N GLN A 38 -0.52 -2.94 8.20
CA GLN A 38 -1.08 -4.00 7.35
C GLN A 38 -1.52 -3.40 6.02
N LEU A 39 -0.97 -3.94 4.92
CA LEU A 39 -1.22 -3.40 3.59
C LEU A 39 -2.73 -3.43 3.31
N ARG A 40 -3.32 -2.24 3.17
CA ARG A 40 -4.76 -2.06 3.03
C ARG A 40 -5.09 -1.01 1.99
N LEU A 41 -6.06 -1.31 1.14
CA LEU A 41 -6.63 -0.35 0.20
C LEU A 41 -7.66 0.55 0.91
N LEU A 42 -7.57 1.86 0.66
CA LEU A 42 -8.36 2.90 1.33
C LEU A 42 -9.24 3.66 0.32
N PRO A 43 -10.32 3.04 -0.20
CA PRO A 43 -11.16 3.63 -1.25
C PRO A 43 -11.94 4.87 -0.82
N ASN A 44 -12.02 5.14 0.49
CA ASN A 44 -12.70 6.30 1.06
C ASN A 44 -11.75 7.46 1.43
N ASP A 45 -10.44 7.26 1.33
CA ASP A 45 -9.45 8.32 1.52
C ASP A 45 -9.36 9.16 0.24
N LYS A 46 -9.96 10.35 0.28
CA LYS A 46 -10.09 11.22 -0.91
C LYS A 46 -8.75 11.66 -1.48
N GLU A 47 -7.77 11.98 -0.63
CA GLU A 47 -6.47 12.45 -1.09
C GLU A 47 -5.69 11.31 -1.75
N LEU A 48 -5.73 10.14 -1.12
CA LEU A 48 -5.08 8.95 -1.67
C LEU A 48 -5.73 8.49 -2.98
N VAL A 49 -7.06 8.54 -3.08
CA VAL A 49 -7.80 8.21 -4.31
C VAL A 49 -7.50 9.20 -5.43
N LEU A 50 -7.36 10.50 -5.13
CA LEU A 50 -6.98 11.50 -6.14
C LEU A 50 -5.57 11.23 -6.68
N LEU A 51 -4.59 10.97 -5.79
CA LEU A 51 -3.25 10.53 -6.21
C LEU A 51 -3.33 9.26 -7.06
N GLY A 52 -4.12 8.28 -6.63
CA GLY A 52 -4.30 7.02 -7.32
C GLY A 52 -4.86 7.17 -8.73
N LYS A 53 -5.79 8.10 -8.92
CA LYS A 53 -6.36 8.45 -10.22
C LYS A 53 -5.29 9.01 -11.17
N ASP A 54 -4.43 9.89 -10.68
CA ASP A 54 -3.34 10.47 -11.49
C ASP A 54 -2.31 9.40 -11.87
N VAL A 55 -1.94 8.52 -10.92
CA VAL A 55 -1.07 7.38 -11.19
C VAL A 55 -1.71 6.44 -12.21
N TYR A 56 -3.00 6.13 -12.07
CA TYR A 56 -3.73 5.28 -13.01
C TYR A 56 -3.67 5.81 -14.44
N ALA A 57 -3.96 7.09 -14.62
CA ALA A 57 -3.97 7.74 -15.93
C ALA A 57 -2.59 7.68 -16.62
N GLN A 58 -1.51 7.82 -15.84
CA GLN A 58 -0.15 7.86 -16.36
C GLN A 58 0.44 6.47 -16.61
N GLN A 59 0.11 5.48 -15.78
CA GLN A 59 0.81 4.20 -15.75
C GLN A 59 -0.06 3.02 -16.24
N CYS A 60 -1.37 3.07 -16.01
CA CYS A 60 -2.23 1.89 -16.17
C CYS A 60 -3.19 2.02 -17.36
N ALA A 61 -3.71 3.21 -17.61
CA ALA A 61 -4.80 3.46 -18.55
C ALA A 61 -4.47 3.11 -20.01
N ALA A 62 -3.18 3.16 -20.40
CA ALA A 62 -2.76 2.80 -21.76
C ALA A 62 -3.11 1.36 -22.15
N CYS A 63 -3.15 0.45 -21.17
CA CYS A 63 -3.54 -0.94 -21.37
C CYS A 63 -4.91 -1.25 -20.78
N HIS A 64 -5.20 -0.78 -19.57
CA HIS A 64 -6.45 -1.10 -18.86
C HIS A 64 -7.64 -0.18 -19.20
N GLY A 65 -7.45 0.76 -20.13
CA GLY A 65 -8.48 1.69 -20.58
C GLY A 65 -8.61 2.92 -19.65
N ALA A 66 -9.03 4.05 -20.21
CA ALA A 66 -9.17 5.29 -19.43
C ALA A 66 -10.32 5.23 -18.42
N ASN A 67 -11.30 4.36 -18.64
CA ASN A 67 -12.47 4.13 -17.81
C ASN A 67 -12.44 2.74 -17.13
N LEU A 68 -11.26 2.13 -17.00
CA LEU A 68 -11.07 0.82 -16.38
C LEU A 68 -11.71 -0.36 -17.15
N GLU A 69 -12.05 -0.16 -18.42
CA GLU A 69 -12.80 -1.10 -19.26
C GLU A 69 -11.97 -2.28 -19.78
N GLY A 70 -10.63 -2.19 -19.68
CA GLY A 70 -9.72 -3.20 -20.20
C GLY A 70 -9.70 -3.27 -21.72
N GLN A 71 -9.01 -4.28 -22.24
CA GLN A 71 -8.96 -4.56 -23.68
C GLN A 71 -10.11 -5.49 -24.10
N ALA A 72 -10.52 -5.39 -25.36
CA ALA A 72 -11.47 -6.33 -25.95
C ALA A 72 -10.94 -7.76 -25.87
N ASN A 73 -11.85 -8.73 -25.69
CA ASN A 73 -11.53 -10.16 -25.60
C ASN A 73 -10.48 -10.50 -24.52
N TRP A 74 -10.41 -9.75 -23.41
CA TRP A 74 -9.42 -9.98 -22.33
C TRP A 74 -9.40 -11.39 -21.72
N ARG A 75 -10.44 -12.20 -21.96
CA ARG A 75 -10.52 -13.61 -21.52
C ARG A 75 -9.95 -14.60 -22.54
N GLN A 76 -9.48 -14.14 -23.69
CA GLN A 76 -8.95 -14.97 -24.77
C GLN A 76 -7.49 -14.60 -25.02
N ARG A 77 -6.63 -15.61 -25.13
CA ARG A 77 -5.23 -15.39 -25.48
C ARG A 77 -5.13 -14.87 -26.91
N ASP A 78 -4.20 -13.95 -27.14
CA ASP A 78 -3.87 -13.51 -28.49
C ASP A 78 -3.05 -14.57 -29.24
N ASN A 79 -2.69 -14.26 -30.49
CA ASN A 79 -1.90 -15.13 -31.36
C ASN A 79 -0.47 -15.42 -30.85
N LYS A 80 0.02 -14.63 -29.88
CA LYS A 80 1.30 -14.83 -29.21
C LYS A 80 1.14 -15.52 -27.85
N GLY A 81 -0.09 -15.86 -27.45
CA GLY A 81 -0.39 -16.54 -26.20
C GLY A 81 -0.58 -15.60 -25.00
N TYR A 82 -0.60 -14.28 -25.17
CA TYR A 82 -0.74 -13.31 -24.09
C TYR A 82 -2.21 -13.09 -23.74
N MET A 83 -2.49 -12.85 -22.46
CA MET A 83 -3.82 -12.36 -22.04
C MET A 83 -3.86 -10.83 -22.19
N PRO A 84 -4.86 -10.27 -22.90
CA PRO A 84 -5.06 -8.82 -22.94
C PRO A 84 -5.38 -8.27 -21.55
N ALA A 85 -5.15 -6.98 -21.36
CA ALA A 85 -5.36 -6.32 -20.07
C ALA A 85 -6.83 -6.46 -19.62
N PRO A 86 -7.10 -7.04 -18.43
CA PRO A 86 -8.45 -7.18 -17.92
C PRO A 86 -9.06 -5.84 -17.53
N PRO A 87 -10.39 -5.70 -17.51
CA PRO A 87 -11.05 -4.57 -16.88
C PRO A 87 -10.71 -4.53 -15.41
N HIS A 88 -10.59 -3.32 -14.87
CA HIS A 88 -10.52 -3.05 -13.45
C HIS A 88 -11.87 -2.60 -12.87
N ASP A 89 -12.90 -2.47 -13.71
CA ASP A 89 -14.28 -2.20 -13.28
C ASP A 89 -14.99 -3.44 -12.70
N ALA A 90 -16.30 -3.34 -12.47
CA ALA A 90 -17.14 -4.41 -11.93
C ALA A 90 -17.19 -5.69 -12.80
N ASN A 91 -16.87 -5.60 -14.09
CA ASN A 91 -16.90 -6.73 -15.04
C ASN A 91 -15.56 -7.51 -15.07
N GLY A 92 -14.53 -6.94 -14.45
CA GLY A 92 -13.19 -7.50 -14.35
C GLY A 92 -13.03 -8.64 -13.34
N HIS A 93 -11.79 -9.11 -13.18
CA HIS A 93 -11.43 -10.12 -12.18
C HIS A 93 -10.66 -9.56 -10.98
N THR A 94 -10.19 -8.32 -11.04
CA THR A 94 -9.29 -7.72 -10.04
C THR A 94 -9.82 -7.84 -8.62
N TRP A 95 -11.12 -7.59 -8.42
CA TRP A 95 -11.71 -7.58 -7.09
C TRP A 95 -11.84 -8.95 -6.40
N HIS A 96 -11.50 -10.05 -7.11
CA HIS A 96 -11.50 -11.41 -6.54
C HIS A 96 -10.21 -11.75 -5.77
N HIS A 97 -9.24 -10.84 -5.72
CA HIS A 97 -7.95 -11.08 -5.08
C HIS A 97 -7.76 -10.15 -3.86
N PRO A 98 -7.07 -10.59 -2.80
CA PRO A 98 -6.85 -9.76 -1.63
C PRO A 98 -5.85 -8.62 -1.89
N ASP A 99 -5.88 -7.59 -1.05
CA ASP A 99 -5.04 -6.38 -1.13
C ASP A 99 -3.55 -6.73 -1.31
N GLU A 100 -3.03 -7.68 -0.52
CA GLU A 100 -1.63 -8.12 -0.56
C GLU A 100 -1.23 -8.75 -1.90
N TYR A 101 -2.12 -9.55 -2.48
CA TYR A 101 -1.89 -10.15 -3.80
C TYR A 101 -1.87 -9.07 -4.88
N LEU A 102 -2.86 -8.16 -4.87
CA LEU A 102 -2.95 -7.07 -5.84
C LEU A 102 -1.72 -6.16 -5.79
N PHE A 103 -1.25 -5.84 -4.59
CA PHE A 103 -0.02 -5.08 -4.39
C PHE A 103 1.20 -5.83 -4.92
N SER A 104 1.35 -7.11 -4.58
CA SER A 104 2.50 -7.93 -4.96
C SER A 104 2.60 -8.10 -6.48
N VAL A 105 1.48 -8.41 -7.15
CA VAL A 105 1.44 -8.50 -8.62
C VAL A 105 1.80 -7.17 -9.27
N THR A 106 1.35 -6.05 -8.71
CA THR A 106 1.66 -4.72 -9.26
C THR A 106 3.14 -4.36 -9.03
N LYS A 107 3.66 -4.61 -7.83
CA LYS A 107 5.03 -4.25 -7.46
C LYS A 107 6.05 -5.15 -8.14
N TYR A 108 5.91 -6.46 -7.96
CA TYR A 108 6.93 -7.44 -8.34
C TYR A 108 6.62 -8.15 -9.67
N GLY A 109 5.40 -8.01 -10.19
CA GLY A 109 4.98 -8.65 -11.43
C GLY A 109 4.32 -10.02 -11.23
N ILE A 110 3.66 -10.50 -12.28
CA ILE A 110 2.88 -11.75 -12.26
C ILE A 110 3.78 -12.98 -12.06
N GLU A 111 4.91 -13.05 -12.76
CA GLU A 111 5.78 -14.23 -12.75
C GLU A 111 6.46 -14.45 -11.40
N GLU A 112 6.95 -13.37 -10.77
CA GLU A 112 7.50 -13.40 -9.41
C GLU A 112 6.43 -13.88 -8.41
N THR A 113 5.21 -13.33 -8.52
CA THR A 113 4.10 -13.73 -7.64
C THR A 113 3.67 -15.19 -7.85
N LEU A 114 3.80 -15.73 -9.05
CA LEU A 114 3.44 -17.13 -9.37
C LEU A 114 4.58 -18.12 -9.20
N GLY A 115 5.83 -17.67 -9.09
CA GLY A 115 7.03 -18.51 -9.09
C GLY A 115 7.25 -19.30 -10.38
N ARG A 116 6.71 -18.82 -11.53
CA ARG A 116 6.84 -19.47 -12.83
C ARG A 116 6.65 -18.48 -13.97
N GLU A 117 7.17 -18.84 -15.15
CA GLU A 117 6.90 -18.11 -16.38
C GLU A 117 5.39 -18.09 -16.70
N TYR A 118 4.92 -16.92 -17.08
CA TYR A 118 3.53 -16.64 -17.43
C TYR A 118 3.51 -15.52 -18.48
N PRO A 119 3.29 -15.83 -19.77
CA PRO A 119 3.28 -14.82 -20.83
C PRO A 119 2.27 -13.69 -20.55
N ASN A 120 2.79 -12.49 -20.28
CA ASN A 120 2.00 -11.30 -19.97
C ASN A 120 2.74 -10.02 -20.40
N ASN A 121 2.00 -8.93 -20.62
CA ASN A 121 2.53 -7.62 -20.98
C ASN A 121 2.46 -6.61 -19.83
N MET A 122 2.18 -7.07 -18.60
CA MET A 122 2.05 -6.19 -17.44
C MET A 122 3.44 -6.02 -16.80
N PRO A 123 4.02 -4.80 -16.80
CA PRO A 123 5.33 -4.58 -16.20
C PRO A 123 5.25 -4.68 -14.67
N ALA A 124 6.37 -5.04 -14.05
CA ALA A 124 6.58 -4.87 -12.61
C ALA A 124 6.93 -3.40 -12.30
N TYR A 125 6.33 -2.84 -11.25
CA TYR A 125 6.46 -1.41 -10.92
C TYR A 125 7.43 -1.11 -9.76
N GLU A 126 8.12 -2.10 -9.20
CA GLU A 126 9.03 -1.93 -8.04
C GLU A 126 9.99 -0.75 -8.18
N THR A 127 10.54 -0.52 -9.37
CA THR A 127 11.50 0.56 -9.65
C THR A 127 10.86 1.84 -10.22
N HIS A 128 9.55 1.83 -10.46
CA HIS A 128 8.81 2.91 -11.12
C HIS A 128 7.81 3.62 -10.20
N LEU A 129 7.23 2.91 -9.23
CA LEU A 129 6.25 3.44 -8.29
C LEU A 129 6.65 3.11 -6.86
N THR A 130 6.47 4.09 -5.97
CA THR A 130 6.56 3.88 -4.52
C THR A 130 5.39 3.04 -4.03
N ASP A 131 5.56 2.38 -2.88
CA ASP A 131 4.50 1.58 -2.24
C ASP A 131 3.23 2.41 -2.01
N LYS A 132 3.39 3.67 -1.60
CA LYS A 132 2.28 4.62 -1.46
C LYS A 132 1.54 4.85 -2.78
N GLN A 133 2.25 4.98 -3.90
CA GLN A 133 1.62 5.15 -5.22
C GLN A 133 0.90 3.88 -5.68
N ILE A 134 1.46 2.70 -5.38
CA ILE A 134 0.80 1.40 -5.68
C ILE A 134 -0.48 1.26 -4.84
N VAL A 135 -0.41 1.52 -3.53
CA VAL A 135 -1.61 1.51 -2.67
C VAL A 135 -2.61 2.57 -3.14
N ALA A 136 -2.15 3.74 -3.57
CA ALA A 136 -3.03 4.79 -4.08
C ALA A 136 -3.78 4.36 -5.33
N VAL A 137 -3.09 3.84 -6.36
CA VAL A 137 -3.74 3.43 -7.61
C VAL A 137 -4.71 2.27 -7.40
N LEU A 138 -4.37 1.31 -6.55
CA LEU A 138 -5.27 0.21 -6.20
C LEU A 138 -6.47 0.69 -5.36
N SER A 139 -6.27 1.69 -4.49
CA SER A 139 -7.37 2.33 -3.74
C SER A 139 -8.31 3.10 -4.66
N TYR A 140 -7.77 3.79 -5.67
CA TYR A 140 -8.58 4.43 -6.72
C TYR A 140 -9.41 3.39 -7.48
N ILE A 141 -8.81 2.30 -7.95
CA ILE A 141 -9.54 1.21 -8.62
C ILE A 141 -10.68 0.69 -7.74
N LYS A 142 -10.40 0.38 -6.48
CA LYS A 142 -11.40 -0.09 -5.51
C LYS A 142 -12.54 0.92 -5.29
N SER A 143 -12.23 2.21 -5.29
CA SER A 143 -13.23 3.29 -5.12
C SER A 143 -14.25 3.37 -6.28
N THR A 144 -13.92 2.83 -7.46
CA THR A 144 -14.84 2.81 -8.61
C THR A 144 -15.90 1.72 -8.51
N TRP A 145 -15.71 0.73 -7.62
CA TRP A 145 -16.64 -0.38 -7.48
C TRP A 145 -17.87 0.01 -6.66
N SER A 146 -19.00 -0.62 -6.97
CA SER A 146 -20.20 -0.52 -6.11
C SER A 146 -19.89 -0.96 -4.68
N GLU A 147 -20.60 -0.39 -3.71
CA GLU A 147 -20.47 -0.75 -2.28
C GLU A 147 -20.56 -2.26 -2.06
N ARG A 148 -21.46 -2.95 -2.79
CA ARG A 148 -21.59 -4.41 -2.75
C ARG A 148 -20.27 -5.12 -3.09
N ILE A 149 -19.56 -4.68 -4.13
CA ILE A 149 -18.30 -5.29 -4.57
C ILE A 149 -17.18 -4.93 -3.60
N GLN A 150 -17.13 -3.69 -3.10
CA GLN A 150 -16.15 -3.31 -2.07
C GLN A 150 -16.30 -4.17 -0.81
N ASN A 151 -17.54 -4.40 -0.35
CA ASN A 151 -17.83 -5.27 0.78
C ASN A 151 -17.42 -6.73 0.51
N GLN A 152 -17.66 -7.25 -0.70
CA GLN A 152 -17.21 -8.59 -1.09
C GLN A 152 -15.68 -8.70 -1.05
N HIS A 153 -14.98 -7.71 -1.59
CA HIS A 153 -13.52 -7.63 -1.54
C HIS A 153 -12.99 -7.59 -0.11
N ASP A 154 -13.62 -6.82 0.78
CA ASP A 154 -13.24 -6.76 2.19
C ASP A 154 -13.40 -8.12 2.88
N GLN A 155 -14.42 -8.91 2.52
CA GLN A 155 -14.52 -10.29 3.01
C GLN A 155 -13.42 -11.22 2.48
N ILE A 156 -12.94 -11.01 1.25
CA ILE A 156 -11.80 -11.74 0.70
C ILE A 156 -10.54 -11.41 1.49
N ASN A 157 -10.30 -10.13 1.78
CA ASN A 157 -9.19 -9.68 2.63
C ASN A 157 -9.24 -10.33 4.02
N ILE A 158 -10.39 -10.32 4.68
CA ILE A 158 -10.56 -10.95 6.00
C ILE A 158 -10.22 -12.44 5.95
N ARG A 159 -10.68 -13.16 4.93
CA ARG A 159 -10.40 -14.60 4.79
C ARG A 159 -8.92 -14.87 4.53
N ALA A 160 -8.27 -14.06 3.70
CA ALA A 160 -6.84 -14.20 3.41
C ALA A 160 -5.97 -13.95 4.64
N ASN A 161 -6.30 -12.95 5.47
CA ASN A 161 -5.56 -12.60 6.68
C ASN A 161 -5.72 -13.61 7.84
N ASN A 162 -6.69 -14.54 7.75
CA ASN A 162 -6.99 -15.54 8.77
C ASN A 162 -6.40 -16.93 8.45
N GLN A 163 -5.61 -17.05 7.37
CA GLN A 163 -4.92 -18.27 6.95
C GLN A 163 -3.45 -18.22 7.36
#